data_AF-A0A8S3WC37-F1
#
_entry.id   AF-A0A8S3WC37-F1
#
_cell.length_a   1.000
_cell.length_b   1.000
_cell.length_c   1.000
_cell.angle_alpha   90.00
_cell.angle_beta   90.00
_cell.angle_gamma   90.00
#
_symmetry.space_group_name_H-M   'P 1'
#
loop_
_entity.id
_entity.type
_entity.pdbx_description
1 polymer ?
#
loop_
_entity_poly.entity_id
_entity_poly.type
_entity_poly.pdbx_seq_one_letter_code
_entity_poly.pdbx_strand_id
1 'polypeptide(L)'
;MEDPVLSKLQVFEPASALSYNFRSNFPTLMPLMEVVPRIIATADHAKKQIIDNQWRSLPNAQARHPKGLNEISEPDKFWAQLLKTEDFSELAHFALSTLSLPHANADCERVFSKINLIKTEIRNRLTVETVNGTLLAAESAKGSTRTGNCVNFEPTKEMYSRMTKDKIYGRKNDDSEDVPDIIFGEEM
;
A
#
# COMPACT_ATOMS: atom_id res chain seq x y z
N MET A 1 8.60 -22.73 1.59
CA MET A 1 9.25 -21.66 2.37
C MET A 1 8.12 -20.83 2.94
N GLU A 2 7.83 -20.97 4.23
CA GLU A 2 6.75 -20.18 4.86
C GLU A 2 7.22 -18.74 5.01
N ASP A 3 6.41 -17.78 4.58
CA ASP A 3 6.70 -16.37 4.74
C ASP A 3 6.68 -16.01 6.25
N PRO A 4 7.80 -15.51 6.81
CA PRO A 4 7.92 -15.25 8.23
C PRO A 4 7.02 -14.10 8.72
N VAL A 5 6.56 -13.23 7.81
CA VAL A 5 5.64 -12.11 8.06
C VAL A 5 4.19 -12.60 7.98
N LEU A 6 3.82 -13.33 6.92
CA LEU A 6 2.43 -13.77 6.69
C LEU A 6 1.87 -14.60 7.86
N SER A 7 2.70 -15.48 8.43
CA SER A 7 2.34 -16.29 9.61
C SER A 7 2.01 -15.45 10.85
N LYS A 8 2.48 -14.20 10.92
CA LYS A 8 2.31 -13.30 12.07
C LYS A 8 1.23 -12.24 11.86
N LEU A 9 0.67 -12.10 10.65
CA LEU A 9 -0.35 -11.09 10.36
C LEU A 9 -1.72 -11.38 10.97
N GLN A 10 -1.97 -12.62 11.41
CA GLN A 10 -3.23 -13.00 12.05
C GLN A 10 -3.55 -12.17 13.30
N VAL A 11 -2.54 -11.55 13.92
CA VAL A 11 -2.70 -10.61 15.04
C VAL A 11 -3.49 -9.35 14.69
N PHE A 12 -3.54 -8.98 13.40
CA PHE A 12 -4.25 -7.79 12.92
C PHE A 12 -5.68 -8.06 12.49
N GLU A 13 -6.15 -9.30 12.55
CA GLU A 13 -7.57 -9.60 12.33
C GLU A 13 -8.40 -9.02 13.48
N PRO A 14 -9.52 -8.30 13.24
CA PRO A 14 -10.33 -7.68 14.30
C PRO A 14 -10.73 -8.66 15.41
N ALA A 15 -11.13 -9.88 15.04
CA ALA A 15 -11.50 -10.93 15.98
C ALA A 15 -10.33 -11.37 16.86
N SER A 16 -9.13 -11.48 16.29
CA SER A 16 -7.90 -11.84 16.99
C SER A 16 -7.41 -10.70 17.90
N ALA A 17 -7.44 -9.47 17.41
CA ALA A 17 -6.96 -8.28 18.11
C ALA A 17 -7.72 -7.99 19.41
N LEU A 18 -9.04 -8.25 19.41
CA LEU A 18 -9.91 -8.05 20.58
C LEU A 18 -9.97 -9.29 21.51
N SER A 19 -9.44 -10.43 21.09
CA SER A 19 -9.55 -11.69 21.84
C SER A 19 -8.50 -11.83 22.93
N TYR A 20 -8.94 -12.00 24.17
CA TYR A 20 -8.07 -12.32 25.31
C TYR A 20 -7.33 -13.66 25.14
N ASN A 21 -8.03 -14.69 24.65
CA ASN A 21 -7.46 -16.03 24.48
C ASN A 21 -6.36 -16.06 23.42
N PHE A 22 -6.58 -15.34 22.30
CA PHE A 22 -5.58 -15.23 21.25
C PHE A 22 -4.31 -14.54 21.76
N ARG A 23 -4.48 -13.56 22.63
CA ARG A 23 -3.39 -12.80 23.24
C ARG A 23 -2.49 -13.58 24.19
N SER A 24 -3.02 -14.60 24.85
CA SER A 24 -2.19 -15.51 25.65
C SER A 24 -1.12 -16.20 24.79
N ASN A 25 -1.44 -16.47 23.51
CA ASN A 25 -0.51 -17.07 22.55
C ASN A 25 0.38 -16.00 21.88
N PHE A 26 -0.13 -14.78 21.71
CA PHE A 26 0.59 -13.65 21.07
C PHE A 26 0.65 -12.42 21.99
N PRO A 27 1.43 -12.47 23.09
CA PRO A 27 1.45 -11.42 24.11
C PRO A 27 2.20 -10.16 23.68
N THR A 28 2.97 -10.21 22.59
CA THR A 28 3.81 -9.11 22.11
C THR A 28 3.87 -9.06 20.58
N LEU A 29 4.05 -7.86 20.05
CA LEU A 29 4.30 -7.61 18.62
C LEU A 29 5.79 -7.51 18.28
N MET A 30 6.69 -7.63 19.26
CA MET A 30 8.14 -7.50 19.05
C MET A 30 8.69 -8.42 17.95
N PRO A 31 8.32 -9.73 17.88
CA PRO A 31 8.78 -10.61 16.80
C PRO A 31 8.31 -10.17 15.41
N LEU A 32 7.14 -9.51 15.33
CA LEU A 32 6.65 -8.96 14.07
C LEU A 32 7.42 -7.69 13.70
N MET A 33 7.68 -6.79 14.66
CA MET A 33 8.44 -5.56 14.42
C MET A 33 9.87 -5.82 13.95
N GLU A 34 10.49 -6.92 14.39
CA GLU A 34 11.83 -7.32 13.95
C GLU A 34 11.88 -7.76 12.49
N VAL A 35 10.80 -8.34 11.96
CA VAL A 35 10.73 -8.77 10.56
C VAL A 35 10.30 -7.66 9.59
N VAL A 36 9.84 -6.51 10.09
CA VAL A 36 9.47 -5.33 9.27
C VAL A 36 10.31 -4.06 9.57
N PRO A 37 11.65 -4.12 9.42
CA PRO A 37 12.53 -3.00 9.76
C PRO A 37 12.31 -1.75 8.90
N ARG A 38 11.65 -1.90 7.73
CA ARG A 38 11.29 -0.80 6.84
C ARG A 38 10.15 0.06 7.38
N ILE A 39 9.30 -0.50 8.25
CA ILE A 39 8.19 0.23 8.88
C ILE A 39 8.66 0.86 10.19
N ILE A 40 9.35 0.09 11.03
CA ILE A 40 9.93 0.57 12.29
C ILE A 40 11.40 0.21 12.32
N ALA A 41 12.25 1.23 12.43
CA ALA A 41 13.68 1.03 12.52
C ALA A 41 14.05 0.12 13.71
N THR A 42 15.03 -0.75 13.51
CA THR A 42 15.44 -1.71 14.55
C THR A 42 15.89 -1.03 15.85
N ALA A 43 16.51 0.14 15.73
CA ALA A 43 17.00 0.96 16.84
C ALA A 43 15.93 1.80 17.57
N ASP A 44 14.71 1.91 17.03
CA ASP A 44 13.64 2.74 17.63
C ASP A 44 12.90 1.97 18.74
N HIS A 45 13.60 1.68 19.83
CA HIS A 45 13.06 0.94 20.96
C HIS A 45 11.91 1.67 21.66
N ALA A 46 11.93 3.01 21.66
CA ALA A 46 10.88 3.82 22.27
C ALA A 46 9.54 3.62 21.55
N LYS A 47 9.50 3.73 20.22
CA LYS A 47 8.27 3.49 19.46
C LYS A 47 7.81 2.04 19.52
N LYS A 48 8.73 1.08 19.43
CA LYS A 48 8.41 -0.35 19.61
C LYS A 48 7.70 -0.60 20.93
N GLN A 49 8.22 -0.03 22.02
CA GLN A 49 7.62 -0.16 23.35
C GLN A 49 6.23 0.49 23.40
N ILE A 50 6.04 1.67 22.81
CA ILE A 50 4.74 2.35 22.77
C ILE A 50 3.71 1.47 22.06
N ILE A 51 4.04 0.96 20.87
CA ILE A 51 3.12 0.13 20.08
C ILE A 51 2.80 -1.18 20.81
N ASP A 52 3.81 -1.82 21.41
CA ASP A 52 3.62 -3.06 22.15
C ASP A 52 2.80 -2.85 23.44
N ASN A 53 2.92 -1.68 24.08
CA ASN A 53 2.06 -1.28 25.20
C ASN A 53 0.61 -1.03 24.75
N GLN A 54 0.41 -0.32 23.65
CA GLN A 54 -0.91 -0.08 23.06
C GLN A 54 -1.58 -1.39 22.63
N TRP A 55 -0.81 -2.33 22.07
CA TRP A 55 -1.27 -3.68 21.82
C TRP A 55 -1.78 -4.27 23.14
N ARG A 56 -0.93 -4.31 24.20
CA ARG A 56 -1.25 -4.83 25.54
C ARG A 56 -2.49 -4.23 26.18
N SER A 57 -2.77 -2.96 25.98
CA SER A 57 -3.93 -2.31 26.58
C SER A 57 -5.22 -2.48 25.77
N LEU A 58 -5.16 -2.84 24.49
CA LEU A 58 -6.29 -2.83 23.56
C LEU A 58 -7.53 -3.58 24.08
N PRO A 59 -7.48 -4.87 24.49
CA PRO A 59 -8.70 -5.56 24.96
C PRO A 59 -9.26 -4.97 26.27
N ASN A 60 -8.38 -4.47 27.13
CA ASN A 60 -8.74 -3.91 28.44
C ASN A 60 -9.39 -2.53 28.34
N ALA A 61 -9.20 -1.85 27.21
CA ALA A 61 -9.62 -0.48 26.99
C ALA A 61 -10.91 -0.38 26.17
N GLN A 62 -11.77 -1.41 26.21
CA GLN A 62 -13.01 -1.47 25.42
C GLN A 62 -13.91 -0.23 25.60
N ALA A 63 -13.91 0.38 26.78
CA ALA A 63 -14.66 1.62 27.06
C ALA A 63 -14.17 2.85 26.27
N ARG A 64 -12.93 2.81 25.77
CA ARG A 64 -12.28 3.88 24.99
C ARG A 64 -12.31 3.63 23.48
N HIS A 65 -12.86 2.49 23.06
CA HIS A 65 -12.96 2.15 21.65
C HIS A 65 -14.00 3.03 20.94
N PRO A 66 -13.80 3.33 19.64
CA PRO A 66 -14.85 3.89 18.80
C PRO A 66 -16.12 3.04 18.84
N LYS A 67 -17.29 3.70 18.78
CA LYS A 67 -18.58 3.00 18.73
C LYS A 67 -18.66 2.14 17.46
N GLY A 68 -19.10 0.88 17.60
CA GLY A 68 -19.25 -0.05 16.48
C GLY A 68 -17.97 -0.76 16.05
N LEU A 69 -16.84 -0.58 16.74
CA LEU A 69 -15.56 -1.22 16.38
C LEU A 69 -15.66 -2.75 16.28
N ASN A 70 -16.46 -3.37 17.16
CA ASN A 70 -16.64 -4.82 17.21
C ASN A 70 -17.44 -5.39 16.02
N GLU A 71 -18.15 -4.55 15.27
CA GLU A 71 -18.98 -4.97 14.13
C GLU A 71 -18.20 -4.97 12.81
N ILE A 72 -16.97 -4.44 12.82
CA ILE A 72 -16.14 -4.29 11.63
C ILE A 72 -15.36 -5.57 11.40
N SER A 73 -15.67 -6.25 10.30
CA SER A 73 -14.94 -7.45 9.90
C SER A 73 -13.71 -7.14 9.07
N GLU A 74 -13.64 -5.98 8.39
CA GLU A 74 -12.50 -5.69 7.51
C GLU A 74 -11.32 -5.08 8.30
N PRO A 75 -10.12 -5.71 8.28
CA PRO A 75 -8.98 -5.27 9.08
C PRO A 75 -8.54 -3.82 8.79
N ASP A 76 -8.52 -3.43 7.52
CA ASP A 76 -8.15 -2.07 7.09
C ASP A 76 -9.09 -1.01 7.68
N LYS A 77 -10.40 -1.24 7.63
CA LYS A 77 -11.41 -0.33 8.21
C LYS A 77 -11.33 -0.31 9.73
N PHE A 78 -11.10 -1.47 10.36
CA PHE A 78 -10.96 -1.59 11.81
C PHE A 78 -9.81 -0.73 12.32
N TRP A 79 -8.61 -0.92 11.76
CA TRP A 79 -7.43 -0.15 12.17
C TRP A 79 -7.55 1.33 11.77
N ALA A 80 -8.20 1.66 10.65
CA ALA A 80 -8.46 3.05 10.27
C ALA A 80 -9.42 3.77 11.23
N GLN A 81 -10.37 3.06 11.84
CA GLN A 81 -11.20 3.65 12.90
C GLN A 81 -10.40 3.85 14.18
N LEU A 82 -9.58 2.87 14.56
CA LEU A 82 -8.75 2.95 15.76
C LEU A 82 -7.67 4.05 15.67
N LEU A 83 -7.19 4.34 14.45
CA LEU A 83 -6.25 5.44 14.17
C LEU A 83 -6.81 6.82 14.56
N LYS A 84 -8.13 6.99 14.58
CA LYS A 84 -8.77 8.25 15.00
C LYS A 84 -8.71 8.49 16.51
N THR A 85 -8.33 7.47 17.28
CA THR A 85 -8.18 7.54 18.74
C THR A 85 -6.71 7.72 19.09
N GLU A 86 -6.39 8.77 19.84
CA GLU A 86 -5.00 9.09 20.23
C GLU A 86 -4.33 7.95 21.02
N ASP A 87 -5.09 7.24 21.85
CA ASP A 87 -4.60 6.14 22.71
C ASP A 87 -4.00 4.96 21.93
N PHE A 88 -4.35 4.79 20.64
CA PHE A 88 -3.97 3.63 19.82
C PHE A 88 -3.42 4.02 18.44
N SER A 89 -3.10 5.30 18.25
CA SER A 89 -2.70 5.86 16.97
C SER A 89 -1.45 5.19 16.39
N GLU A 90 -0.40 5.00 17.21
CA GLU A 90 0.85 4.36 16.81
C GLU A 90 0.66 2.89 16.42
N LEU A 91 -0.12 2.13 17.21
CA LEU A 91 -0.48 0.75 16.90
C LEU A 91 -1.28 0.65 15.61
N ALA A 92 -2.29 1.49 15.45
CA ALA A 92 -3.12 1.52 14.24
C ALA A 92 -2.30 1.89 13.00
N HIS A 93 -1.41 2.87 13.13
CA HIS A 93 -0.49 3.25 12.05
C HIS A 93 0.45 2.10 11.68
N PHE A 94 1.01 1.40 12.67
CA PHE A 94 1.85 0.23 12.44
C PHE A 94 1.08 -0.91 11.76
N ALA A 95 -0.13 -1.21 12.23
CA ALA A 95 -0.98 -2.26 11.65
C ALA A 95 -1.32 -1.95 10.18
N LEU A 96 -1.78 -0.73 9.88
CA LEU A 96 -2.10 -0.30 8.52
C LEU A 96 -0.88 -0.34 7.60
N SER A 97 0.26 0.17 8.08
CA SER A 97 1.54 0.12 7.34
C SER A 97 1.93 -1.32 7.03
N THR A 98 1.79 -2.23 7.99
CA THR A 98 2.15 -3.65 7.81
C THR A 98 1.18 -4.37 6.87
N LEU A 99 -0.12 -4.08 6.97
CA LEU A 99 -1.14 -4.63 6.08
C LEU A 99 -1.01 -4.12 4.64
N SER A 100 -0.44 -2.92 4.44
CA SER A 100 -0.19 -2.36 3.10
C SER A 100 1.02 -2.97 2.37
N LEU A 101 1.83 -3.79 3.06
CA LEU A 101 2.94 -4.48 2.42
C LEU A 101 2.39 -5.55 1.46
N PRO A 102 2.94 -5.67 0.24
CA PRO A 102 2.56 -6.74 -0.68
C PRO A 102 3.14 -8.07 -0.16
N HIS A 103 2.31 -8.90 0.47
CA HIS A 103 2.70 -10.19 1.03
C HIS A 103 2.68 -11.34 0.00
N ALA A 104 2.29 -11.05 -1.25
CA ALA A 104 2.25 -12.03 -2.32
C ALA A 104 2.75 -11.44 -3.64
N ASN A 105 3.59 -12.19 -4.35
CA ASN A 105 4.07 -11.81 -5.69
C ASN A 105 2.95 -11.84 -6.76
N ALA A 106 1.80 -12.42 -6.44
CA ALA A 106 0.64 -12.50 -7.34
C ALA A 106 0.16 -11.12 -7.81
N ASP A 107 0.31 -10.07 -6.99
CA ASP A 107 -0.06 -8.71 -7.39
C ASP A 107 0.93 -8.12 -8.40
N CYS A 108 2.23 -8.38 -8.23
CA CYS A 108 3.24 -8.02 -9.23
C CYS A 108 3.03 -8.80 -10.54
N GLU A 109 2.75 -10.10 -10.47
CA GLU A 109 2.41 -10.94 -11.63
C GLU A 109 1.15 -10.45 -12.35
N ARG A 110 0.15 -9.96 -11.61
CA ARG A 110 -1.04 -9.34 -12.20
C ARG A 110 -0.68 -8.06 -12.95
N VAL A 111 0.24 -7.24 -12.44
CA VAL A 111 0.74 -6.05 -13.16
C VAL A 111 1.54 -6.46 -14.40
N PHE A 112 2.41 -7.46 -14.31
CA PHE A 112 3.14 -7.99 -15.48
C PHE A 112 2.19 -8.54 -16.55
N SER A 113 1.12 -9.20 -16.15
CA SER A 113 0.08 -9.66 -17.07
C SER A 113 -0.60 -8.49 -17.80
N LYS A 114 -0.88 -7.38 -17.10
CA LYS A 114 -1.40 -6.15 -17.74
C LYS A 114 -0.37 -5.53 -18.69
N ILE A 115 0.92 -5.54 -18.33
CA ILE A 115 2.00 -5.06 -19.20
C ILE A 115 2.08 -5.90 -20.48
N ASN A 116 1.93 -7.22 -20.39
CA ASN A 116 1.92 -8.10 -21.56
C ASN A 116 0.72 -7.86 -22.48
N LEU A 117 -0.40 -7.34 -21.96
CA LEU A 117 -1.52 -6.90 -22.80
C LEU A 117 -1.24 -5.55 -23.49
N ILE A 118 -0.47 -4.67 -22.85
CA ILE A 118 -0.09 -3.36 -23.41
C ILE A 118 1.03 -3.51 -24.46
N LYS A 119 2.03 -4.35 -24.15
CA LYS A 119 3.16 -4.67 -25.02
C LYS A 119 2.82 -5.91 -25.83
N THR A 120 2.35 -5.70 -27.05
CA THR A 120 2.12 -6.80 -28.01
C THR A 120 3.32 -6.96 -28.92
N GLU A 121 3.39 -8.09 -29.64
CA GLU A 121 4.46 -8.36 -30.62
C GLU A 121 4.67 -7.23 -31.64
N ILE A 122 3.56 -6.59 -32.06
CA ILE A 122 3.58 -5.49 -33.04
C ILE A 122 3.84 -4.13 -32.35
N ARG A 123 3.52 -4.00 -31.06
CA ARG A 123 3.65 -2.77 -30.26
C ARG A 123 4.56 -3.00 -29.05
N ASN A 124 5.82 -3.35 -29.28
CA ASN A 124 6.79 -3.67 -28.23
C ASN A 124 7.76 -2.51 -27.90
N ARG A 125 7.92 -1.54 -28.80
CA ARG A 125 8.82 -0.37 -28.63
C ARG A 125 8.12 0.80 -27.94
N LEU A 126 7.81 0.62 -26.65
CA LEU A 126 7.24 1.67 -25.79
C LEU A 126 8.26 2.14 -24.77
N THR A 127 8.35 3.46 -24.56
CA THR A 127 9.18 4.01 -23.47
C THR A 127 8.56 3.68 -22.11
N VAL A 128 9.38 3.71 -21.05
CA VAL A 128 8.92 3.39 -19.69
C VAL A 128 7.80 4.33 -19.24
N GLU A 129 7.90 5.62 -19.59
CA GLU A 129 6.89 6.64 -19.28
C GLU A 129 5.56 6.31 -19.98
N THR A 130 5.62 5.84 -21.22
CA THR A 130 4.43 5.48 -22.00
C THR A 130 3.74 4.25 -21.40
N VAL A 131 4.51 3.24 -21.01
CA VAL A 131 3.97 2.03 -20.35
C VAL A 131 3.33 2.40 -19.00
N ASN A 132 4.04 3.18 -18.18
CA ASN A 132 3.54 3.66 -16.89
C ASN A 132 2.26 4.50 -17.04
N GLY A 133 2.26 5.45 -17.97
CA GLY A 133 1.08 6.27 -18.26
C GLY A 133 -0.12 5.44 -18.71
N THR A 134 0.10 4.41 -19.54
CA THR A 134 -0.97 3.51 -20.00
C THR A 134 -1.54 2.67 -18.85
N LEU A 135 -0.67 2.14 -17.98
CA LEU A 135 -1.09 1.41 -16.78
C LEU A 135 -1.92 2.29 -15.85
N LEU A 136 -1.43 3.49 -15.53
CA LEU A 136 -2.13 4.44 -14.66
C LEU A 136 -3.47 4.88 -15.24
N ALA A 137 -3.53 5.13 -16.56
CA ALA A 137 -4.78 5.45 -17.24
C ALA A 137 -5.79 4.29 -17.17
N ALA A 138 -5.33 3.05 -17.37
CA ALA A 138 -6.19 1.87 -17.29
C ALA A 138 -6.73 1.64 -15.87
N GLU A 139 -5.94 1.88 -14.83
CA GLU A 139 -6.41 1.80 -13.44
C GLU A 139 -7.34 2.97 -13.09
N SER A 140 -7.04 4.18 -13.56
CA SER A 140 -7.91 5.34 -13.38
C SER A 140 -9.28 5.14 -14.02
N ALA A 141 -9.32 4.54 -15.21
CA ALA A 141 -10.55 4.23 -15.93
C ALA A 141 -11.42 3.16 -15.24
N LYS A 142 -10.83 2.30 -14.41
CA LYS A 142 -11.59 1.36 -13.56
C LYS A 142 -12.19 2.03 -12.33
N GLY A 143 -11.68 3.20 -11.94
CA GLY A 143 -12.12 3.90 -10.72
C GLY A 143 -11.76 3.15 -9.42
N SER A 144 -12.20 3.70 -8.30
CA SER A 144 -11.89 3.15 -6.95
C SER A 144 -12.72 1.93 -6.56
N THR A 145 -13.73 1.55 -7.35
CA THR A 145 -14.63 0.43 -7.06
C THR A 145 -14.35 -0.73 -8.00
N ARG A 146 -14.58 -1.96 -7.52
CA ARG A 146 -14.46 -3.18 -8.36
C ARG A 146 -15.48 -3.24 -9.50
N THR A 147 -16.46 -2.34 -9.52
CA THR A 147 -17.53 -2.24 -10.52
C THR A 147 -17.31 -1.14 -11.54
N GLY A 148 -16.34 -0.24 -11.32
CA GLY A 148 -16.01 0.80 -12.28
C GLY A 148 -15.31 0.22 -13.50
N ASN A 149 -15.66 0.74 -14.67
CA ASN A 149 -15.16 0.30 -15.96
C ASN A 149 -15.01 1.52 -16.88
N CYS A 150 -14.39 1.33 -18.04
CA CYS A 150 -14.19 2.40 -19.01
C CYS A 150 -15.48 3.02 -19.57
N VAL A 151 -16.63 2.35 -19.41
CA VAL A 151 -17.94 2.85 -19.85
C VAL A 151 -18.50 3.87 -18.86
N ASN A 152 -18.26 3.64 -17.57
CA ASN A 152 -18.76 4.48 -16.49
C ASN A 152 -17.71 5.49 -16.00
N PHE A 153 -16.57 5.60 -16.69
CA PHE A 153 -15.50 6.50 -16.30
C PHE A 153 -15.86 7.95 -16.59
N GLU A 154 -16.00 8.74 -15.53
CA GLU A 154 -16.18 10.19 -15.62
C GLU A 154 -14.88 10.91 -15.23
N PRO A 155 -14.20 11.57 -16.17
CA PRO A 155 -12.99 12.32 -15.87
C PRO A 155 -13.25 13.48 -14.91
N THR A 156 -12.30 13.76 -14.02
CA THR A 156 -12.41 14.92 -13.13
C THR A 156 -12.19 16.23 -13.89
N LYS A 157 -12.68 17.35 -13.33
CA LYS A 157 -12.45 18.70 -13.89
C LYS A 157 -10.96 19.00 -14.11
N GLU A 158 -10.09 18.45 -13.25
CA GLU A 158 -8.65 18.59 -13.38
C GLU A 158 -8.08 17.81 -14.57
N MET A 159 -8.63 16.63 -14.88
CA MET A 159 -8.22 15.89 -16.08
C MET A 159 -8.55 16.68 -17.35
N TYR A 160 -9.74 17.32 -17.40
CA TYR A 160 -10.11 18.18 -18.52
C TYR A 160 -9.20 19.40 -18.66
N SER A 161 -8.83 20.06 -17.56
CA SER A 161 -7.95 21.25 -17.63
C SER A 161 -6.54 20.92 -18.12
N ARG A 162 -6.07 19.70 -17.88
CA ARG A 162 -4.78 19.19 -18.38
C ARG A 162 -4.83 18.75 -19.85
N MET A 163 -6.02 18.48 -20.40
CA MET A 163 -6.22 18.04 -21.79
C MET A 163 -6.30 19.22 -22.77
N THR A 164 -5.46 20.24 -22.58
CA THR A 164 -5.42 21.44 -23.42
C THR A 164 -4.25 21.38 -24.42
N LYS A 165 -4.42 22.01 -25.59
CA LYS A 165 -3.41 22.01 -26.66
C LYS A 165 -2.05 22.47 -26.15
N ASP A 166 -2.02 23.52 -25.34
CA ASP A 166 -0.80 24.11 -24.79
C ASP A 166 -0.09 23.20 -23.78
N LYS A 167 -0.80 22.26 -23.14
CA LYS A 167 -0.20 21.29 -22.20
C LYS A 167 0.22 20.00 -22.87
N ILE A 168 -0.53 19.52 -23.87
CA ILE A 168 -0.23 18.28 -24.60
C ILE A 168 0.85 18.50 -25.66
N TYR A 169 0.75 19.60 -26.40
CA TYR A 169 1.63 19.91 -27.53
C TYR A 169 2.47 21.17 -27.27
N GLY A 170 2.45 21.70 -26.05
CA GLY A 170 3.31 22.80 -25.65
C GLY A 170 4.77 22.40 -25.81
N ARG A 171 5.52 23.18 -26.59
CA ARG A 171 6.95 22.97 -26.77
C ARG A 171 7.63 23.17 -25.43
N LYS A 172 8.30 22.13 -24.91
CA LYS A 172 9.24 22.31 -23.80
C LYS A 172 10.44 23.07 -24.36
N ASN A 173 10.79 24.19 -23.73
CA ASN A 173 12.09 24.82 -23.98
C ASN A 173 13.10 23.97 -23.22
N ASP A 174 13.87 23.16 -23.95
CA ASP A 174 14.94 22.33 -23.38
C ASP A 174 16.13 23.24 -23.02
N ASP A 175 16.15 23.73 -21.77
CA ASP A 175 17.34 24.27 -21.11
C ASP A 175 17.76 23.33 -19.96
N SER A 176 17.82 22.03 -20.21
CA SER A 176 18.51 21.09 -19.32
C SER A 176 19.27 20.07 -20.15
N GLU A 177 20.60 20.15 -20.02
CA GLU A 177 21.60 19.29 -20.64
C GLU A 177 21.20 17.81 -20.60
N ASP A 178 21.15 17.20 -21.79
CA ASP A 178 21.09 15.75 -21.96
C ASP A 178 22.29 15.13 -21.22
N VAL A 179 22.01 14.40 -20.13
CA VAL A 179 22.98 13.49 -19.52
C VAL A 179 23.17 12.34 -20.52
N PRO A 180 24.40 12.08 -21.01
CA PRO A 180 24.61 11.05 -22.02
C PRO A 180 24.29 9.66 -21.47
N ASP A 181 23.54 8.88 -22.26
CA ASP A 181 23.34 7.45 -22.11
C ASP A 181 24.70 6.73 -22.16
N ILE A 182 25.30 6.47 -20.99
CA ILE A 182 26.40 5.52 -20.86
C ILE A 182 25.86 4.27 -20.17
N ILE A 183 25.24 3.36 -20.92
CA ILE A 183 25.30 1.91 -20.63
C ILE A 183 25.13 1.18 -21.96
N PHE A 184 26.23 0.85 -22.64
CA PHE A 184 26.53 -0.39 -23.37
C PHE A 184 27.83 -0.14 -24.16
N GLY A 185 28.96 -0.16 -23.45
CA GLY A 185 30.25 -0.43 -24.09
C GLY A 185 30.31 -1.92 -24.39
N GLU A 186 30.01 -2.30 -25.63
CA GLU A 186 30.54 -3.51 -26.22
C GLU A 186 32.05 -3.32 -26.38
N GLU A 187 32.85 -4.14 -25.69
CA GLU A 187 34.16 -4.54 -26.21
C GLU A 187 34.25 -6.06 -26.16
N MET A 188 34.77 -6.59 -27.28
CA MET A 188 35.07 -8.00 -27.57
C MET A 188 36.02 -8.64 -26.56
#